data_AF-A0A2S9FGV3-F1
#
_entry.id   AF-A0A2S9FGV3-F1
#
_cell.length_a   1.000
_cell.length_b   1.000
_cell.length_c   1.000
_cell.angle_alpha   90.00
_cell.angle_beta   90.00
_cell.angle_gamma   90.00
#
_symmetry.space_group_name_H-M   'P 1'
#
loop_
_entity.id
_entity.type
_entity.pdbx_description
1 polymer ?
#
loop_
_entity_poly.entity_id
_entity_poly.type
_entity_poly.pdbx_seq_one_letter_code
_entity_poly.pdbx_strand_id
1 'polypeptide(L)'
;TILLPLMRPAIVSAATLILAKVLGEFGVTYILGLPTGFNVLATSLYRNISTRDSGAAAVIAGAIVVIGLLSLWVDVHFLKEARRFVTIGGKGSMDRTRLLGRLQIPATALCGVAFLLSVIVPIGVLLLSTLMRRPADFSPDNFTLSYWFGHGLDTPGFTDGILVSRDVWSAAWNTFWIVGVAAVSAGILGQLVGYAVVRSPNRLLATTLRQLTFLPYLVPGIAFAVAYLSLFAVPRGPIPALYGTAAILVLIY
;
A
#
# COMPACT_ATOMS: atom_id res chain seq x y z
N THR A 1 10.31 -33.29 -12.18
CA THR A 1 9.02 -33.05 -11.48
C THR A 1 8.40 -31.80 -12.06
N ILE A 2 7.21 -31.90 -12.66
CA ILE A 2 6.54 -30.73 -13.26
C ILE A 2 5.88 -29.97 -12.10
N LEU A 3 6.54 -28.92 -11.61
CA LEU A 3 6.09 -28.09 -10.47
C LEU A 3 4.88 -27.19 -10.82
N LEU A 4 4.64 -26.95 -12.11
CA LEU A 4 3.63 -26.01 -12.60
C LEU A 4 2.21 -26.27 -12.08
N PRO A 5 1.67 -27.51 -12.11
CA PRO A 5 0.33 -27.81 -11.59
C PRO A 5 0.21 -27.60 -10.08
N LEU A 6 1.30 -27.83 -9.34
CA LEU A 6 1.36 -27.65 -7.89
C LEU A 6 1.37 -26.17 -7.50
N MET A 7 1.90 -25.30 -8.37
CA MET A 7 1.98 -23.85 -8.15
C MET A 7 0.73 -23.09 -8.60
N ARG A 8 -0.19 -23.71 -9.37
CA ARG A 8 -1.43 -23.06 -9.85
C ARG A 8 -2.20 -22.29 -8.78
N PRO A 9 -2.53 -22.87 -7.60
CA PRO A 9 -3.27 -22.12 -6.57
C PRO A 9 -2.49 -20.91 -6.04
N ALA A 10 -1.15 -21.04 -5.93
CA ALA A 10 -0.29 -19.94 -5.50
C ALA A 10 -0.22 -18.81 -6.55
N ILE A 11 -0.12 -19.16 -7.84
CA ILE A 11 -0.10 -18.18 -8.94
C ILE A 11 -1.43 -17.44 -9.03
N VAL A 12 -2.57 -18.14 -8.91
CA VAL A 12 -3.89 -17.51 -8.96
C VAL A 12 -4.11 -16.58 -7.78
N SER A 13 -3.75 -16.98 -6.56
CA SER A 13 -3.81 -16.09 -5.40
C SER A 13 -2.88 -14.89 -5.56
N ALA A 14 -1.63 -15.10 -5.97
CA ALA A 14 -0.69 -14.00 -6.22
C ALA A 14 -1.20 -13.02 -7.29
N ALA A 15 -1.72 -13.53 -8.42
CA ALA A 15 -2.28 -12.69 -9.47
C ALA A 15 -3.49 -11.89 -8.98
N THR A 16 -4.35 -12.51 -8.18
CA THR A 16 -5.54 -11.86 -7.60
C THR A 16 -5.15 -10.77 -6.61
N LEU A 17 -4.18 -11.05 -5.73
CA LEU A 17 -3.64 -10.08 -4.78
C LEU A 17 -2.97 -8.90 -5.48
N ILE A 18 -2.18 -9.16 -6.53
CA ILE A 18 -1.55 -8.11 -7.33
C ILE A 18 -2.62 -7.25 -8.03
N LEU A 19 -3.64 -7.86 -8.62
CA LEU A 19 -4.75 -7.15 -9.24
C LEU A 19 -5.46 -6.24 -8.23
N ALA A 20 -5.78 -6.75 -7.03
CA ALA A 20 -6.39 -5.96 -5.96
C ALA A 20 -5.51 -4.78 -5.54
N LYS A 21 -4.19 -4.99 -5.42
CA LYS A 21 -3.23 -3.93 -5.08
C LYS A 21 -3.15 -2.85 -6.15
N VAL A 22 -3.06 -3.23 -7.42
CA VAL A 22 -2.99 -2.28 -8.54
C VAL A 22 -4.29 -1.48 -8.68
N LEU A 23 -5.46 -2.12 -8.49
CA LEU A 23 -6.75 -1.43 -8.52
C LEU A 23 -6.90 -0.40 -7.39
N GLY A 24 -6.29 -0.66 -6.23
CA GLY A 24 -6.29 0.24 -5.09
C GLY A 24 -5.26 1.36 -5.17
N GLU A 25 -4.34 1.33 -6.14
CA GLU A 25 -3.21 2.25 -6.24
C GLU A 25 -3.64 3.60 -6.84
N PHE A 26 -3.78 4.60 -5.97
CA PHE A 26 -4.16 5.96 -6.36
C PHE A 26 -2.97 6.91 -6.47
N GLY A 27 -2.00 6.84 -5.56
CA GLY A 27 -0.95 7.86 -5.44
C GLY A 27 -0.07 7.92 -6.68
N VAL A 28 0.46 6.76 -7.09
CA VAL A 28 1.32 6.67 -8.28
C VAL A 28 0.57 7.04 -9.55
N THR A 29 -0.67 6.56 -9.70
CA THR A 29 -1.49 6.80 -10.89
C THR A 29 -1.96 8.24 -11.00
N TYR A 30 -2.20 8.92 -9.87
CA TYR A 30 -2.52 10.34 -9.84
C TYR A 30 -1.34 11.20 -10.30
N ILE A 31 -0.14 10.98 -9.74
CA ILE A 31 1.04 11.81 -10.03
C ILE A 31 1.55 11.60 -11.47
N LEU A 32 1.62 10.35 -11.92
CA LEU A 32 2.18 10.03 -13.24
C LEU A 32 1.13 10.00 -14.36
N GLY A 33 -0.11 9.66 -14.05
CA GLY A 33 -1.18 9.49 -15.04
C GLY A 33 -1.88 10.80 -15.43
N LEU A 34 -2.03 11.75 -14.50
CA LEU A 34 -2.71 13.01 -14.82
C LEU A 34 -2.00 13.85 -15.89
N PRO A 35 -0.67 14.05 -15.86
CA PRO A 35 0.01 14.84 -16.88
C PRO A 35 -0.13 14.26 -18.31
N THR A 36 -0.35 12.95 -18.41
CA THR A 36 -0.48 12.22 -19.67
C THR A 36 -1.93 11.94 -20.07
N GLY A 37 -2.91 12.40 -19.28
CA GLY A 37 -4.34 12.14 -19.49
C GLY A 37 -4.76 10.70 -19.24
N PHE A 38 -3.91 9.88 -18.63
CA PHE A 38 -4.18 8.48 -18.32
C PHE A 38 -5.09 8.37 -17.09
N ASN A 39 -6.37 8.08 -17.34
CA ASN A 39 -7.38 7.99 -16.30
C ASN A 39 -7.67 6.54 -15.95
N VAL A 40 -7.42 6.18 -14.69
CA VAL A 40 -7.82 4.89 -14.10
C VAL A 40 -9.10 5.08 -13.28
N LEU A 41 -9.71 3.99 -12.83
CA LEU A 41 -10.92 4.04 -11.98
C LEU A 41 -10.70 4.90 -10.74
N ALA A 42 -9.53 4.76 -10.11
CA ALA A 42 -9.08 5.52 -8.95
C ALA A 42 -9.04 7.04 -9.19
N THR A 43 -8.37 7.50 -10.25
CA THR A 43 -8.26 8.94 -10.57
C THR A 43 -9.56 9.52 -11.11
N SER A 44 -10.33 8.72 -11.85
CA SER A 44 -11.66 9.11 -12.32
C SER A 44 -12.64 9.32 -11.18
N LEU A 45 -12.62 8.45 -10.16
CA LEU A 45 -13.44 8.62 -8.96
C LEU A 45 -13.11 9.94 -8.24
N TYR A 46 -11.82 10.20 -8.01
CA TYR A 46 -11.36 11.45 -7.39
C TYR A 46 -11.83 12.69 -8.17
N ARG A 47 -11.71 12.66 -9.50
CA ARG A 47 -12.17 13.76 -10.35
C ARG A 47 -13.68 13.99 -10.22
N ASN A 48 -14.50 12.94 -10.27
CA ASN A 48 -15.96 13.06 -10.20
C ASN A 48 -16.44 13.57 -8.83
N ILE A 49 -15.77 13.17 -7.75
CA ILE A 49 -16.03 13.73 -6.41
C ILE A 49 -15.64 15.20 -6.37
N SER A 50 -14.50 15.56 -6.96
CA SER A 50 -14.02 16.94 -7.01
C SER A 50 -14.93 17.86 -7.84
N THR A 51 -15.53 17.34 -8.93
CA THR A 51 -16.50 18.07 -9.75
C THR A 51 -17.92 18.04 -9.19
N ARG A 52 -18.13 17.45 -7.99
CA ARG A 52 -19.43 17.28 -7.33
C ARG A 52 -20.47 16.51 -8.15
N ASP A 53 -20.04 15.68 -9.09
CA ASP A 53 -20.92 14.77 -9.80
C ASP A 53 -21.15 13.52 -8.95
N SER A 54 -22.10 13.63 -8.01
CA SER A 54 -22.40 12.57 -7.05
C SER A 54 -22.94 11.31 -7.72
N GLY A 55 -23.57 11.42 -8.90
CA GLY A 55 -24.11 10.29 -9.64
C GLY A 55 -22.99 9.44 -10.24
N ALA A 56 -22.13 10.05 -11.05
CA ALA A 56 -21.00 9.37 -11.67
C ALA A 56 -20.01 8.84 -10.61
N ALA A 57 -19.75 9.63 -9.56
CA ALA A 57 -18.88 9.20 -8.46
C ALA A 57 -19.42 7.96 -7.72
N ALA A 58 -20.73 7.90 -7.44
CA ALA A 58 -21.33 6.75 -6.77
C ALA A 58 -21.25 5.48 -7.62
N VAL A 59 -21.45 5.58 -8.94
CA VAL A 59 -21.34 4.44 -9.86
C VAL A 59 -19.90 3.93 -9.92
N ILE A 60 -18.91 4.82 -10.03
CA ILE A 60 -17.49 4.43 -10.07
C ILE A 60 -17.08 3.83 -8.72
N ALA A 61 -17.48 4.43 -7.59
CA ALA A 61 -17.20 3.88 -6.26
C ALA A 61 -17.82 2.47 -6.11
N GLY A 62 -19.07 2.29 -6.53
CA GLY A 62 -19.75 1.00 -6.54
C GLY A 62 -19.01 -0.02 -7.39
N ALA A 63 -18.56 0.35 -8.60
CA ALA A 63 -17.78 -0.52 -9.48
C ALA A 63 -16.46 -0.95 -8.83
N ILE A 64 -15.71 -0.04 -8.20
CA ILE A 64 -14.47 -0.37 -7.49
C ILE A 64 -14.75 -1.31 -6.31
N VAL A 65 -15.82 -1.08 -5.54
CA VAL A 65 -16.22 -1.97 -4.43
C VAL A 65 -16.58 -3.35 -4.96
N VAL A 66 -17.36 -3.45 -6.04
CA VAL A 66 -17.75 -4.74 -6.65
C VAL A 66 -16.53 -5.49 -7.17
N ILE A 67 -15.63 -4.82 -7.90
CA ILE A 67 -14.40 -5.44 -8.41
C ILE A 67 -13.51 -5.88 -7.25
N GLY A 68 -13.41 -5.07 -6.19
CA GLY A 68 -12.73 -5.43 -4.94
C GLY A 68 -13.34 -6.70 -4.35
N LEU A 69 -14.65 -6.72 -4.09
CA LEU A 69 -15.37 -7.88 -3.57
C LEU A 69 -15.20 -9.14 -4.43
N LEU A 70 -15.20 -9.01 -5.75
CA LEU A 70 -14.95 -10.13 -6.67
C LEU A 70 -13.51 -10.66 -6.55
N SER A 71 -12.52 -9.77 -6.52
CA SER A 71 -11.12 -10.15 -6.34
C SER A 71 -10.92 -10.89 -5.01
N LEU A 72 -11.58 -10.45 -3.95
CA LEU A 72 -11.54 -11.12 -2.65
C LEU A 72 -12.25 -12.46 -2.62
N TRP A 73 -13.40 -12.53 -3.26
CA TRP A 73 -14.15 -13.77 -3.37
C TRP A 73 -13.30 -14.83 -4.07
N VAL A 74 -12.60 -14.44 -5.14
CA VAL A 74 -11.59 -15.26 -5.82
C VAL A 74 -10.49 -15.65 -4.82
N ASP A 75 -9.81 -14.70 -4.17
CA ASP A 75 -8.70 -15.02 -3.26
C ASP A 75 -9.12 -15.99 -2.14
N VAL A 76 -10.24 -15.75 -1.46
CA VAL A 76 -10.76 -16.61 -0.39
C VAL A 76 -11.16 -18.00 -0.90
N HIS A 77 -11.76 -18.09 -2.09
CA HIS A 77 -12.13 -19.37 -2.70
C HIS A 77 -10.88 -20.18 -3.06
N PHE A 78 -9.92 -19.55 -3.73
CA PHE A 78 -8.66 -20.21 -4.13
C PHE A 78 -7.75 -20.54 -2.93
N LEU A 79 -7.73 -19.74 -1.86
CA LEU A 79 -7.01 -20.07 -0.62
C LEU A 79 -7.62 -21.26 0.13
N LYS A 80 -8.95 -21.46 0.06
CA LYS A 80 -9.60 -22.64 0.63
C LYS A 80 -9.21 -23.90 -0.13
N GLU A 81 -9.15 -23.83 -1.47
CA GLU A 81 -8.61 -24.90 -2.31
C GLU A 81 -7.11 -25.14 -2.04
N ALA A 82 -6.30 -24.08 -1.84
CA ALA A 82 -4.88 -24.20 -1.54
C ALA A 82 -4.62 -24.99 -0.23
N ARG A 83 -5.44 -24.79 0.81
CA ARG A 83 -5.38 -25.61 2.04
C ARG A 83 -5.72 -27.08 1.81
N ARG A 84 -6.55 -27.39 0.81
CA ARG A 84 -6.87 -28.76 0.37
C ARG A 84 -5.73 -29.43 -0.42
N PHE A 85 -4.82 -28.63 -0.98
CA PHE A 85 -3.57 -29.13 -1.58
C PHE A 85 -2.44 -29.36 -0.56
N VAL A 86 -2.62 -28.96 0.71
CA VAL A 86 -1.68 -29.24 1.82
C VAL A 86 -2.11 -30.47 2.65
N THR A 87 -3.03 -31.28 2.14
CA THR A 87 -3.40 -32.58 2.74
C THR A 87 -2.88 -33.74 1.91
N ILE A 88 -1.56 -33.83 1.73
CA ILE A 88 -0.73 -35.04 1.76
C ILE A 88 0.74 -34.59 1.75
N GLY A 89 1.46 -34.98 2.79
CA GLY A 89 2.89 -34.74 2.92
C GLY A 89 3.43 -35.07 4.31
N GLY A 90 2.90 -36.13 4.94
CA GLY A 90 3.58 -36.73 6.08
C GLY A 90 5.02 -37.01 5.69
N LYS A 91 5.98 -36.46 6.43
CA LYS A 91 7.41 -36.72 6.25
C LYS A 91 7.87 -36.53 4.79
N GLY A 92 7.62 -35.35 4.21
CA GLY A 92 8.51 -34.87 3.17
C GLY A 92 9.89 -34.70 3.80
N SER A 93 10.77 -35.68 3.59
CA SER A 93 12.17 -35.63 4.00
C SER A 93 12.67 -34.20 3.85
N MET A 94 13.02 -33.56 4.98
CA MET A 94 13.90 -32.41 4.93
C MET A 94 15.19 -32.96 4.35
N ASP A 95 15.30 -32.95 3.02
CA ASP A 95 16.55 -33.24 2.37
C ASP A 95 17.45 -32.04 2.65
N ARG A 96 18.07 -32.06 3.84
CA ARG A 96 19.13 -31.17 4.25
C ARG A 96 20.37 -31.57 3.47
N THR A 97 20.37 -31.41 2.16
CA THR A 97 21.59 -31.52 1.37
C THR A 97 22.16 -30.12 1.19
N ARG A 98 22.74 -29.62 2.28
CA ARG A 98 23.68 -28.50 2.23
C ARG A 98 25.06 -29.05 1.90
N LEU A 99 25.39 -29.14 0.61
CA LEU A 99 26.75 -29.44 0.15
C LEU A 99 27.13 -28.50 -1.01
N LEU A 100 27.06 -27.20 -0.75
CA LEU A 100 28.02 -26.29 -1.37
C LEU A 100 29.14 -26.18 -0.34
N GLY A 101 30.31 -26.77 -0.58
CA GLY A 101 31.46 -26.63 0.32
C GLY A 101 32.00 -25.20 0.29
N ARG A 102 33.26 -25.04 -0.12
CA ARG A 102 33.87 -23.71 -0.32
C ARG A 102 33.15 -22.83 -1.34
N LEU A 103 32.35 -23.41 -2.24
CA LEU A 103 31.54 -22.69 -3.23
C LEU A 103 30.25 -22.07 -2.66
N GLN A 104 29.92 -22.31 -1.38
CA GLN A 104 28.78 -21.65 -0.75
C GLN A 104 29.03 -20.15 -0.55
N ILE A 105 30.27 -19.77 -0.24
CA ILE A 105 30.65 -18.37 -0.03
C ILE A 105 30.49 -17.55 -1.31
N PRO A 106 31.04 -17.96 -2.49
CA PRO A 106 30.81 -17.21 -3.72
C PRO A 106 29.34 -17.24 -4.18
N ALA A 107 28.62 -18.36 -4.00
CA ALA A 107 27.19 -18.41 -4.34
C ALA A 107 26.35 -17.48 -3.44
N THR A 108 26.63 -17.45 -2.14
CA THR A 108 25.95 -16.56 -1.17
C THR A 108 26.35 -15.11 -1.42
N ALA A 109 27.62 -14.84 -1.75
CA ALA A 109 28.10 -13.51 -2.10
C ALA A 109 27.46 -13.01 -3.40
N LEU A 110 27.31 -13.86 -4.43
CA LEU A 110 26.65 -13.49 -5.68
C LEU A 110 25.17 -13.15 -5.44
N CYS A 111 24.43 -13.99 -4.70
CA CYS A 111 23.04 -13.69 -4.32
C CYS A 111 22.94 -12.43 -3.44
N GLY A 112 23.88 -12.25 -2.51
CA GLY A 112 23.95 -11.07 -1.64
C GLY A 112 24.26 -9.80 -2.42
N VAL A 113 25.18 -9.84 -3.37
CA VAL A 113 25.50 -8.72 -4.27
C VAL A 113 24.32 -8.42 -5.18
N ALA A 114 23.67 -9.43 -5.76
CA ALA A 114 22.47 -9.22 -6.58
C ALA A 114 21.33 -8.58 -5.78
N PHE A 115 21.12 -9.02 -4.54
CA PHE A 115 20.16 -8.41 -3.61
C PHE A 115 20.54 -6.97 -3.26
N LEU A 116 21.81 -6.73 -2.89
CA LEU A 116 22.31 -5.39 -2.58
C LEU A 116 22.17 -4.45 -3.78
N LEU A 117 22.53 -4.90 -4.99
CA LEU A 117 22.35 -4.13 -6.22
C LEU A 117 20.87 -3.83 -6.47
N SER A 118 19.97 -4.78 -6.26
CA SER A 118 18.52 -4.59 -6.40
C SER A 118 17.95 -3.51 -5.47
N VAL A 119 18.61 -3.22 -4.34
CA VAL A 119 18.17 -2.21 -3.36
C VAL A 119 18.94 -0.89 -3.55
N ILE A 120 20.27 -0.97 -3.69
CA ILE A 120 21.16 0.19 -3.76
C ILE A 120 20.96 0.93 -5.08
N VAL A 121 20.73 0.23 -6.21
CA VAL A 121 20.58 0.90 -7.51
C VAL A 121 19.36 1.84 -7.52
N PRO A 122 18.12 1.40 -7.19
CA PRO A 122 16.97 2.30 -7.13
C PRO A 122 17.16 3.46 -6.15
N ILE A 123 17.68 3.20 -4.95
CA ILE A 123 17.92 4.23 -3.93
C ILE A 123 18.98 5.23 -4.42
N GLY A 124 20.05 4.74 -5.03
CA GLY A 124 21.11 5.57 -5.61
C GLY A 124 20.60 6.46 -6.73
N VAL A 125 19.74 5.93 -7.61
CA VAL A 125 19.09 6.72 -8.67
C VAL A 125 18.20 7.81 -8.08
N LEU A 126 17.44 7.51 -7.03
CA LEU A 126 16.63 8.52 -6.33
C LEU A 126 17.49 9.58 -5.63
N LEU A 127 18.60 9.19 -5.01
CA LEU A 127 19.52 10.15 -4.38
C LEU A 127 20.15 11.06 -5.45
N LEU A 128 20.62 10.48 -6.55
CA LEU A 128 21.20 11.26 -7.66
C LEU A 128 20.18 12.21 -8.28
N SER A 129 18.91 11.79 -8.42
CA SER A 129 17.88 12.69 -8.96
C SER A 129 17.60 13.89 -8.05
N THR A 130 17.79 13.78 -6.73
CA THR A 130 17.70 14.95 -5.82
C THR A 130 18.91 15.88 -5.87
N LEU A 131 20.06 15.38 -6.34
CA LEU A 131 21.31 16.13 -6.45
C LEU A 131 21.54 16.68 -7.87
N MET A 132 20.74 16.30 -8.86
CA MET A 132 20.91 16.67 -10.27
C MET A 132 19.79 17.60 -10.73
N ARG A 133 20.11 18.67 -11.45
CA ARG A 133 19.10 19.59 -12.00
C ARG A 133 18.30 18.96 -13.14
N ARG A 134 18.96 18.16 -13.98
CA ARG A 134 18.35 17.31 -15.03
C ARG A 134 18.66 15.84 -14.76
N PRO A 135 17.64 14.97 -14.60
CA PRO A 135 17.88 13.55 -14.41
C PRO A 135 18.72 12.94 -15.55
N ALA A 136 19.65 12.04 -15.21
CA ALA A 136 20.50 11.29 -16.14
C ALA A 136 21.57 12.09 -16.92
N ASP A 137 21.82 13.35 -16.59
CA ASP A 137 22.98 14.11 -17.08
C ASP A 137 24.09 14.10 -16.01
N PHE A 138 25.21 13.42 -16.28
CA PHE A 138 26.31 13.27 -15.33
C PHE A 138 27.39 14.35 -15.44
N SER A 139 27.09 15.44 -16.17
CA SER A 139 27.98 16.59 -16.27
C SER A 139 28.23 17.22 -14.89
N PRO A 140 29.47 17.63 -14.56
CA PRO A 140 29.79 18.26 -13.27
C PRO A 140 28.90 19.47 -12.94
N ASP A 141 28.51 20.23 -13.96
CA ASP A 141 27.66 21.42 -13.84
C ASP A 141 26.20 21.12 -13.47
N ASN A 142 25.78 19.86 -13.59
CA ASN A 142 24.42 19.42 -13.31
C ASN A 142 24.20 19.05 -11.83
N PHE A 143 25.28 18.84 -11.08
CA PHE A 143 25.21 18.55 -9.64
C PHE A 143 24.93 19.83 -8.85
N THR A 144 23.82 19.85 -8.13
CA THR A 144 23.35 21.01 -7.38
C THR A 144 22.76 20.57 -6.03
N LEU A 145 22.99 21.38 -5.00
CA LEU A 145 22.34 21.26 -3.68
C LEU A 145 21.12 22.19 -3.56
N SER A 146 20.66 22.73 -4.69
CA SER A 146 19.59 23.72 -4.74
C SER A 146 18.24 23.15 -4.28
N TYR A 147 17.95 21.87 -4.55
CA TYR A 147 16.73 21.22 -4.04
C TYR A 147 16.74 21.01 -2.52
N TRP A 148 17.90 21.09 -1.86
CA TRP A 148 18.02 20.94 -0.41
C TRP A 148 18.00 22.28 0.32
N PHE A 149 18.82 23.25 -0.14
CA PHE A 149 19.03 24.54 0.53
C PHE A 149 18.70 25.77 -0.32
N GLY A 150 18.31 25.58 -1.59
CA GLY A 150 18.07 26.66 -2.52
C GLY A 150 16.76 27.40 -2.25
N HIS A 151 16.68 28.62 -2.77
CA HIS A 151 15.50 29.48 -2.76
C HIS A 151 15.16 29.88 -4.19
N GLY A 152 13.88 30.02 -4.51
CA GLY A 152 13.41 30.41 -5.85
C GLY A 152 13.65 29.36 -6.93
N LEU A 153 13.38 28.08 -6.63
CA LEU A 153 13.44 26.99 -7.61
C LEU A 153 12.29 27.11 -8.63
N ASP A 154 12.58 26.82 -9.91
CA ASP A 154 11.58 26.69 -11.00
C ASP A 154 10.77 25.37 -10.87
N THR A 155 10.41 24.97 -9.64
CA THR A 155 9.63 23.75 -9.39
C THR A 155 8.17 24.15 -9.12
N PRO A 156 7.21 23.66 -9.90
CA PRO A 156 5.79 23.99 -9.70
C PRO A 156 5.33 23.59 -8.29
N GLY A 157 4.94 24.58 -7.49
CA GLY A 157 4.39 24.38 -6.14
C GLY A 157 5.39 24.34 -4.99
N PHE A 158 6.71 24.29 -5.25
CA PHE A 158 7.74 24.34 -4.21
C PHE A 158 8.89 25.27 -4.63
N THR A 159 8.89 26.48 -4.11
CA THR A 159 9.90 27.50 -4.43
C THR A 159 11.16 27.38 -3.58
N ASP A 160 11.07 26.77 -2.40
CA ASP A 160 12.19 26.61 -1.48
C ASP A 160 12.63 25.14 -1.39
N GLY A 161 13.91 24.92 -1.13
CA GLY A 161 14.49 23.60 -0.92
C GLY A 161 13.86 22.86 0.25
N ILE A 162 13.95 21.53 0.23
CA ILE A 162 13.29 20.60 1.16
C ILE A 162 13.57 20.92 2.63
N LEU A 163 14.79 21.35 2.96
CA LEU A 163 15.20 21.63 4.36
C LEU A 163 14.81 23.03 4.85
N VAL A 164 14.44 23.92 3.92
CA VAL A 164 14.11 25.31 4.26
C VAL A 164 12.61 25.57 4.16
N SER A 165 11.92 24.84 3.28
CA SER A 165 10.48 24.94 3.09
C SER A 165 9.71 24.58 4.36
N ARG A 166 8.98 25.58 4.89
CA ARG A 166 8.08 25.39 6.03
C ARG A 166 6.91 24.46 5.69
N ASP A 167 6.48 24.44 4.43
CA ASP A 167 5.38 23.60 3.98
C ASP A 167 5.79 22.12 3.99
N VAL A 168 6.98 21.79 3.49
CA VAL A 168 7.53 20.43 3.54
C VAL A 168 7.65 19.95 4.98
N TRP A 169 8.19 20.78 5.88
CA TRP A 169 8.32 20.42 7.29
C TRP A 169 6.97 20.26 8.00
N SER A 170 6.00 21.13 7.68
CA SER A 170 4.65 21.02 8.22
C SER A 170 3.94 19.74 7.74
N ALA A 171 4.10 19.38 6.46
CA ALA A 171 3.55 18.15 5.90
C ALA A 171 4.23 16.90 6.49
N ALA A 172 5.55 16.94 6.68
CA ALA A 172 6.31 15.87 7.33
C ALA A 172 5.85 15.67 8.79
N TRP A 173 5.70 16.76 9.55
CA TRP A 173 5.21 16.68 10.93
C TRP A 173 3.76 16.19 11.01
N ASN A 174 2.89 16.68 10.13
CA ASN A 174 1.51 16.22 10.02
C ASN A 174 1.44 14.71 9.76
N THR A 175 2.23 14.23 8.80
CA THR A 175 2.29 12.79 8.49
C THR A 175 2.80 11.99 9.68
N PHE A 176 3.87 12.45 10.33
CA PHE A 176 4.48 11.74 11.46
C PHE A 176 3.50 11.55 12.62
N TRP A 177 2.82 12.62 13.06
CA TRP A 177 1.92 12.50 14.20
C TRP A 177 0.64 11.72 13.83
N ILE A 178 0.09 11.91 12.63
CA ILE A 178 -1.11 11.19 12.16
C ILE A 178 -0.83 9.68 12.15
N VAL A 179 0.27 9.27 11.50
CA VAL A 179 0.68 7.87 11.43
C VAL A 179 1.03 7.34 12.82
N GLY A 180 1.68 8.14 13.66
CA GLY A 180 2.02 7.76 15.03
C GLY A 180 0.79 7.45 15.88
N VAL A 181 -0.22 8.33 15.87
CA VAL A 181 -1.47 8.12 16.60
C VAL A 181 -2.25 6.93 16.04
N ALA A 182 -2.34 6.81 14.72
CA ALA A 182 -3.00 5.69 14.06
C ALA A 182 -2.32 4.36 14.45
N ALA A 183 -0.99 4.26 14.36
CA ALA A 183 -0.24 3.05 14.69
C ALA A 183 -0.39 2.64 16.16
N VAL A 184 -0.33 3.59 17.10
CA VAL A 184 -0.53 3.31 18.53
C VAL A 184 -1.96 2.84 18.80
N SER A 185 -2.95 3.54 18.25
CA SER A 185 -4.36 3.17 18.45
C SER A 185 -4.69 1.81 17.83
N ALA A 186 -4.24 1.54 16.62
CA ALA A 186 -4.39 0.25 15.94
C ALA A 186 -3.67 -0.88 16.69
N GLY A 187 -2.47 -0.61 17.22
CA GLY A 187 -1.71 -1.57 18.02
C GLY A 187 -2.45 -1.96 19.31
N ILE A 188 -2.98 -0.98 20.05
CA ILE A 188 -3.74 -1.22 21.28
C ILE A 188 -5.04 -1.97 20.97
N LEU A 189 -5.83 -1.50 20.00
CA LEU A 189 -7.09 -2.13 19.61
C LEU A 189 -6.87 -3.55 19.07
N GLY A 190 -5.87 -3.75 18.21
CA GLY A 190 -5.50 -5.04 17.68
C GLY A 190 -5.10 -6.03 18.78
N GLN A 191 -4.34 -5.57 19.77
CA GLN A 191 -3.97 -6.39 20.93
C GLN A 191 -5.19 -6.77 21.78
N LEU A 192 -6.11 -5.83 22.03
CA LEU A 192 -7.35 -6.08 22.78
C LEU A 192 -8.25 -7.08 22.05
N VAL A 193 -8.41 -6.93 20.74
CA VAL A 193 -9.17 -7.87 19.90
C VAL A 193 -8.50 -9.24 19.89
N GLY A 194 -7.18 -9.30 19.74
CA GLY A 194 -6.42 -10.55 19.79
C GLY A 194 -6.58 -11.28 21.13
N TYR A 195 -6.49 -10.55 22.24
CA TYR A 195 -6.74 -11.08 23.58
C TYR A 195 -8.18 -11.61 23.72
N ALA A 196 -9.18 -10.84 23.27
CA ALA A 196 -10.58 -11.23 23.33
C ALA A 196 -10.87 -12.47 22.49
N VAL A 197 -10.31 -12.58 21.28
CA VAL A 197 -10.50 -13.74 20.39
C VAL A 197 -9.88 -15.02 20.97
N VAL A 198 -8.72 -14.93 21.61
CA VAL A 198 -8.01 -16.09 22.17
C VAL A 198 -8.58 -16.55 23.51
N ARG A 199 -8.97 -15.60 24.40
CA ARG A 199 -9.44 -15.93 25.75
C ARG A 199 -10.95 -15.96 25.93
N SER A 200 -11.76 -15.52 24.95
CA SER A 200 -13.22 -15.54 25.13
C SER A 200 -13.81 -16.95 25.01
N PRO A 201 -14.66 -17.37 25.97
CA PRO A 201 -15.43 -18.61 25.86
C PRO A 201 -16.56 -18.52 24.81
N ASN A 202 -16.96 -17.30 24.42
CA ASN A 202 -18.02 -17.05 23.44
C ASN A 202 -17.51 -17.18 21.99
N ARG A 203 -17.79 -18.34 21.37
CA ARG A 203 -17.39 -18.64 19.97
C ARG A 203 -17.94 -17.64 18.94
N LEU A 204 -19.13 -17.10 19.15
CA LEU A 204 -19.73 -16.07 18.29
C LEU A 204 -18.91 -14.78 18.31
N LEU A 205 -18.51 -14.30 19.48
CA LEU A 205 -17.72 -13.09 19.65
C LEU A 205 -16.32 -13.25 19.04
N ALA A 206 -15.67 -14.39 19.28
CA ALA A 206 -14.36 -14.68 18.68
C ALA A 206 -14.41 -14.77 17.14
N THR A 207 -15.48 -15.35 16.57
CA THR A 207 -15.62 -15.50 15.12
C THR A 207 -15.97 -14.18 14.43
N THR A 208 -16.87 -13.40 15.01
CA THR A 208 -17.28 -12.09 14.48
C THR A 208 -16.15 -11.08 14.53
N LEU A 209 -15.45 -10.96 15.67
CA LEU A 209 -14.27 -10.10 15.79
C LEU A 209 -13.19 -10.49 14.78
N ARG A 210 -12.90 -11.79 14.65
CA ARG A 210 -11.94 -12.27 13.66
C ARG A 210 -12.32 -11.84 12.25
N GLN A 211 -13.58 -12.03 11.84
CA GLN A 211 -14.05 -11.62 10.51
C GLN A 211 -13.98 -10.11 10.30
N LEU A 212 -14.39 -9.31 11.30
CA LEU A 212 -14.31 -7.85 11.28
C LEU A 212 -12.87 -7.35 11.12
N THR A 213 -11.90 -7.95 11.79
CA THR A 213 -10.47 -7.56 11.67
C THR A 213 -9.88 -7.91 10.31
N PHE A 214 -10.38 -8.94 9.64
CA PHE A 214 -9.92 -9.28 8.28
C PHE A 214 -10.62 -8.44 7.20
N LEU A 215 -11.78 -7.84 7.47
CA LEU A 215 -12.56 -7.13 6.45
C LEU A 215 -11.83 -5.95 5.78
N PRO A 216 -11.09 -5.08 6.51
CA PRO A 216 -10.36 -3.97 5.90
C PRO A 216 -9.23 -4.40 4.97
N TYR A 217 -8.56 -5.53 5.28
CA TYR A 217 -7.51 -6.09 4.42
C TYR A 217 -8.04 -6.44 3.02
N LEU A 218 -9.35 -6.69 2.94
CA LEU A 218 -9.98 -7.17 1.74
C LEU A 218 -10.40 -5.97 0.83
N VAL A 219 -10.76 -4.80 1.38
CA VAL A 219 -11.29 -3.70 0.55
C VAL A 219 -10.16 -2.90 -0.12
N PRO A 220 -10.26 -2.55 -1.42
CA PRO A 220 -9.30 -1.65 -2.07
C PRO A 220 -9.19 -0.31 -1.33
N GLY A 221 -7.96 0.15 -1.07
CA GLY A 221 -7.68 1.32 -0.22
C GLY A 221 -8.43 2.59 -0.66
N ILE A 222 -8.50 2.87 -1.97
CA ILE A 222 -9.22 4.05 -2.46
C ILE A 222 -10.74 3.98 -2.24
N ALA A 223 -11.35 2.80 -2.35
CA ALA A 223 -12.79 2.66 -2.07
C ALA A 223 -13.08 2.94 -0.60
N PHE A 224 -12.20 2.48 0.30
CA PHE A 224 -12.30 2.76 1.73
C PHE A 224 -12.13 4.26 2.02
N ALA A 225 -11.14 4.91 1.42
CA ALA A 225 -10.92 6.34 1.55
C ALA A 225 -12.15 7.15 1.10
N VAL A 226 -12.71 6.84 -0.08
CA VAL A 226 -13.91 7.51 -0.59
C VAL A 226 -15.14 7.25 0.28
N ALA A 227 -15.34 6.02 0.73
CA ALA A 227 -16.43 5.67 1.63
C ALA A 227 -16.35 6.49 2.93
N TYR A 228 -15.16 6.63 3.52
CA TYR A 228 -14.94 7.45 4.71
C TYR A 228 -15.16 8.94 4.44
N LEU A 229 -14.60 9.48 3.35
CA LEU A 229 -14.80 10.88 2.97
C LEU A 229 -16.30 11.20 2.80
N SER A 230 -17.07 10.31 2.17
CA SER A 230 -18.52 10.49 1.99
C SER A 230 -19.31 10.27 3.28
N LEU A 231 -18.91 9.29 4.11
CA LEU A 231 -19.58 8.98 5.38
C LEU A 231 -19.49 10.15 6.36
N PHE A 232 -18.31 10.77 6.45
CA PHE A 232 -18.01 11.87 7.37
C PHE A 232 -18.10 13.27 6.73
N ALA A 233 -18.55 13.37 5.48
CA ALA A 233 -18.86 14.65 4.82
C ALA A 233 -20.06 15.36 5.44
N VAL A 234 -21.01 14.60 6.00
CA VAL A 234 -22.23 15.11 6.62
C VAL A 234 -22.21 14.71 8.09
N PRO A 235 -22.56 15.61 9.03
CA PRO A 235 -22.70 15.24 10.43
C PRO A 235 -23.82 14.19 10.57
N ARG A 236 -23.52 13.06 11.21
CA ARG A 236 -24.48 11.97 11.41
C ARG A 236 -24.56 11.61 12.89
N GLY A 237 -25.67 12.01 13.52
CA GLY A 237 -25.92 11.77 14.94
C GLY A 237 -24.91 12.50 15.84
N PRO A 238 -24.34 11.85 16.87
CA PRO A 238 -23.38 12.48 17.79
C PRO A 238 -21.99 12.71 17.16
N ILE A 239 -21.74 12.20 15.95
CA ILE A 239 -20.46 12.32 15.26
C ILE A 239 -20.49 13.57 14.36
N PRO A 240 -19.64 14.58 14.61
CA PRO A 240 -19.54 15.76 13.74
C PRO A 240 -18.97 15.39 12.37
N ALA A 241 -19.13 16.28 11.38
CA ALA A 241 -18.45 16.13 10.11
C ALA A 241 -16.93 16.20 10.32
N LEU A 242 -16.23 15.10 10.06
CA LEU A 242 -14.77 15.01 10.17
C LEU A 242 -14.05 15.37 8.87
N TYR A 243 -14.82 15.64 7.80
CA TYR A 243 -14.27 16.06 6.52
C TYR A 243 -13.44 17.34 6.66
N GLY A 244 -12.21 17.32 6.13
CA GLY A 244 -11.27 18.45 6.23
C GLY A 244 -10.50 18.53 7.55
N THR A 245 -10.68 17.57 8.48
CA THR A 245 -9.92 17.51 9.74
C THR A 245 -8.87 16.41 9.71
N ALA A 246 -7.81 16.54 10.50
CA ALA A 246 -6.80 15.48 10.63
C ALA A 246 -7.35 14.18 11.26
N ALA A 247 -8.48 14.25 11.97
CA ALA A 247 -9.11 13.09 12.58
C ALA A 247 -9.58 12.06 11.53
N ILE A 248 -10.03 12.51 10.35
CA ILE A 248 -10.41 11.58 9.27
C ILE A 248 -9.20 10.84 8.71
N LEU A 249 -8.04 11.49 8.67
CA LEU A 249 -6.79 10.87 8.22
C LEU A 249 -6.32 9.82 9.22
N VAL A 250 -6.42 10.08 10.52
CA VAL A 250 -6.12 9.11 11.58
C VAL A 250 -7.05 7.89 11.53
N LEU A 251 -8.33 8.07 11.16
CA LEU A 251 -9.29 6.98 11.04
C LEU A 251 -9.10 6.12 9.77
N ILE A 252 -8.58 6.72 8.70
CA ILE A 252 -8.36 6.02 7.41
C ILE A 252 -7.05 5.24 7.43
N TYR A 253 -6.01 5.76 8.10
CA TYR A 253 -4.69 5.12 8.24
C TYR A 253 -4.72 3.87 9.11
#